data_AF-A0A536T2N5-F1
#
_entry.id   AF-A0A536T2N5-F1
#
_cell.length_a   1.000
_cell.length_b   1.000
_cell.length_c   1.000
_cell.angle_alpha   90.00
_cell.angle_beta   90.00
_cell.angle_gamma   90.00
#
_symmetry.space_group_name_H-M   'P 1'
#
loop_
_entity.id
_entity.type
_entity.pdbx_description
1 polymer ?
#
loop_
_entity_poly.entity_id
_entity_poly.type
_entity_poly.pdbx_seq_one_letter_code
_entity_poly.pdbx_strand_id
1 'polypeptide(L)'
;MKVSIKCEAYIFCKIDPDNDVIQVGRGNSPQLTWEITTSGYTFTDSGIAFPAGSPFTCNRAEGGRRFMCNDRHSEPGTYKYTITVMGFPFVLPKDPWVDNQ
;
A
#
# COMPACT_ATOMS: atom_id res chain seq x y z
N MET A 1 3.21 -7.11 -2.72
CA MET A 1 3.88 -6.60 -1.50
C MET A 1 3.06 -6.98 -0.29
N LYS A 2 3.70 -7.38 0.81
CA LYS A 2 3.00 -7.62 2.06
C LYS A 2 3.03 -6.37 2.93
N VAL A 3 1.94 -6.19 3.68
CA VAL A 3 1.77 -5.16 4.69
C VAL A 3 1.52 -5.88 6.01
N SER A 4 2.39 -5.66 6.98
CA SER A 4 2.24 -6.20 8.33
C SER A 4 2.01 -5.07 9.32
N ILE A 5 1.42 -5.40 10.47
CA ILE A 5 1.33 -4.51 11.62
C ILE A 5 2.29 -5.03 12.68
N LYS A 6 3.26 -4.20 13.05
CA LYS A 6 4.22 -4.50 14.12
C LYS A 6 3.88 -3.68 15.36
N CYS A 7 3.82 -4.33 16.50
CA CYS A 7 3.49 -3.70 17.77
C CYS A 7 4.68 -3.77 18.73
N GLU A 8 5.06 -2.63 19.28
CA GLU A 8 6.03 -2.50 20.36
C GLU A 8 5.26 -2.31 21.69
N ALA A 9 5.66 -3.03 22.73
CA ALA A 9 5.02 -3.01 24.05
C ALA A 9 3.48 -3.21 24.04
N TYR A 10 2.96 -3.97 23.05
CA TYR A 10 1.53 -4.29 22.83
C TYR A 10 0.57 -3.12 22.57
N ILE A 11 0.98 -1.86 22.75
CA ILE A 11 0.11 -0.69 22.58
C ILE A 11 0.56 0.27 21.47
N PHE A 12 1.84 0.23 21.06
CA PHE A 12 2.36 1.07 19.99
C PHE A 12 2.52 0.25 18.72
N CYS A 13 1.45 0.20 17.92
CA CYS A 13 1.44 -0.51 16.65
C CYS A 13 1.71 0.42 15.47
N LYS A 14 2.42 -0.08 14.45
CA LYS A 14 2.73 0.65 13.21
C LYS A 14 2.57 -0.24 11.99
N ILE A 15 2.19 0.38 10.89
CA ILE A 15 2.17 -0.25 9.57
C ILE A 15 3.63 -0.47 9.12
N ASP A 16 3.92 -1.67 8.65
CA ASP A 16 5.24 -2.12 8.24
C ASP A 16 5.13 -2.92 6.92
N PRO A 17 5.26 -2.23 5.77
CA PRO A 17 5.33 -2.89 4.46
C PRO A 17 6.69 -3.58 4.28
N ASP A 18 6.73 -4.65 3.48
CA ASP A 18 7.99 -5.35 3.16
C ASP A 18 9.07 -4.42 2.58
N ASN A 19 8.64 -3.38 1.86
CA ASN A 19 9.51 -2.37 1.25
C ASN A 19 8.91 -0.98 1.46
N ASP A 20 9.73 -0.06 1.95
CA ASP A 20 9.36 1.36 2.03
C ASP A 20 9.41 2.06 0.65
N VAL A 21 10.20 1.51 -0.28
CA VAL A 21 10.25 1.93 -1.69
C VAL A 21 10.08 0.71 -2.58
N ILE A 22 9.06 0.71 -3.43
CA ILE A 22 8.84 -0.36 -4.41
C ILE A 22 9.46 0.04 -5.73
N GLN A 23 10.30 -0.81 -6.28
CA GLN A 23 10.89 -0.62 -7.60
C GLN A 23 10.00 -1.27 -8.66
N VAL A 24 9.57 -0.49 -9.65
CA VAL A 24 8.77 -0.95 -10.78
C VAL A 24 9.63 -0.82 -12.04
N GLY A 25 9.93 -1.96 -12.67
CA GLY A 25 10.75 -2.02 -13.87
C GLY A 25 10.02 -1.56 -15.13
N ARG A 26 10.79 -1.02 -16.08
CA ARG A 26 10.31 -0.57 -17.40
C ARG A 26 9.49 -1.63 -18.15
N GLY A 27 8.44 -1.18 -18.83
CA GLY A 27 7.82 -1.90 -19.94
C GLY A 27 6.77 -2.96 -19.58
N ASN A 28 6.25 -3.00 -18.35
CA ASN A 28 5.37 -4.10 -17.92
C ASN A 28 4.12 -3.67 -17.15
N SER A 29 3.52 -2.49 -17.41
CA SER A 29 2.27 -1.95 -16.77
C SER A 29 1.77 -2.75 -15.56
N PRO A 30 2.56 -2.83 -14.48
CA PRO A 30 2.40 -3.98 -13.61
C PRO A 30 1.23 -3.74 -12.67
N GLN A 31 0.47 -4.80 -12.49
CA GLN A 31 -0.52 -4.83 -11.42
C GLN A 31 0.22 -4.98 -10.09
N LEU A 32 0.30 -3.88 -9.35
CA LEU A 32 0.84 -3.88 -8.00
C LEU A 32 -0.25 -4.37 -7.05
N THR A 33 0.09 -5.35 -6.21
CA THR A 33 -0.84 -5.90 -5.22
C THR A 33 -0.28 -5.75 -3.81
N TRP A 34 -1.05 -5.16 -2.91
CA TRP A 34 -0.76 -5.10 -1.48
C TRP A 34 -1.65 -6.10 -0.75
N GLU A 35 -1.09 -6.81 0.22
CA GLU A 35 -1.83 -7.78 1.04
C GLU A 35 -1.48 -7.63 2.51
N ILE A 36 -2.51 -7.49 3.37
CA ILE A 36 -2.32 -7.47 4.82
C ILE A 36 -2.13 -8.90 5.33
N THR A 37 -1.01 -9.14 5.98
CA THR A 37 -0.68 -10.46 6.57
C THR A 37 -1.12 -10.57 8.03
N THR A 38 -1.12 -9.47 8.78
CA THR A 38 -1.56 -9.47 10.19
C THR A 38 -3.07 -9.67 10.30
N SER A 39 -3.50 -10.65 11.10
CA SER A 39 -4.93 -10.91 11.36
C SER A 39 -5.58 -9.77 12.15
N GLY A 40 -6.89 -9.58 11.97
CA GLY A 40 -7.66 -8.52 12.64
C GLY A 40 -7.53 -7.13 11.99
N TYR A 41 -6.74 -6.99 10.93
CA TYR A 41 -6.62 -5.75 10.17
C TYR A 41 -7.15 -5.91 8.75
N THR A 42 -7.74 -4.82 8.24
CA THR A 42 -8.21 -4.68 6.86
C THR A 42 -7.82 -3.33 6.33
N PHE A 43 -7.70 -3.19 5.02
CA PHE A 43 -7.57 -1.87 4.40
C PHE A 43 -8.89 -1.10 4.54
N THR A 44 -8.81 0.21 4.72
CA THR A 44 -9.95 1.12 4.48
C THR A 44 -10.34 1.12 2.99
N ASP A 45 -11.44 1.77 2.63
CA ASP A 45 -11.86 1.91 1.22
C ASP A 45 -10.84 2.69 0.37
N SER A 46 -10.06 3.57 0.98
CA SER A 46 -8.90 4.25 0.38
C SER A 46 -7.59 3.75 1.00
N GLY A 47 -7.50 2.45 1.29
CA GLY A 47 -6.41 1.89 2.07
C GLY A 47 -5.04 1.88 1.40
N ILE A 48 -5.00 1.96 0.06
CA ILE A 48 -3.83 2.35 -0.72
C ILE A 48 -4.25 3.54 -1.59
N ALA A 49 -3.70 4.72 -1.33
CA ALA A 49 -4.08 5.94 -2.03
C ALA A 49 -2.85 6.67 -2.57
N PHE A 50 -2.84 6.91 -3.88
CA PHE A 50 -1.89 7.81 -4.52
C PHE A 50 -2.51 9.20 -4.67
N PRO A 51 -1.70 10.28 -4.70
CA PRO A 51 -2.17 11.62 -5.01
C PRO A 51 -2.90 11.68 -6.35
N ALA A 52 -3.84 12.62 -6.46
CA ALA A 52 -4.53 12.90 -7.71
C ALA A 52 -3.51 13.25 -8.81
N GLY A 53 -3.72 12.68 -10.01
CA GLY A 53 -2.81 12.84 -11.14
C GLY A 53 -1.70 11.78 -11.22
N SER A 54 -1.55 10.90 -10.23
CA SER A 54 -0.64 9.76 -10.35
C SER A 54 -1.08 8.78 -11.46
N PRO A 55 -0.13 8.02 -12.06
CA PRO A 55 -0.46 7.03 -13.09
C PRO A 55 -1.15 5.77 -12.54
N PHE A 56 -1.33 5.67 -11.22
CA PHE A 56 -1.85 4.48 -10.55
C PHE A 56 -3.35 4.57 -10.35
N THR A 57 -4.07 3.51 -10.75
CA THR A 57 -5.50 3.34 -10.44
C THR A 57 -5.67 2.17 -9.50
N CYS A 58 -6.06 2.45 -8.26
CA CYS A 58 -6.19 1.46 -7.19
C CYS A 58 -7.64 1.06 -6.95
N ASN A 59 -7.87 -0.24 -6.78
CA ASN A 59 -9.16 -0.79 -6.37
C ASN A 59 -8.94 -1.73 -5.17
N ARG A 60 -9.87 -1.65 -4.21
CA ARG A 60 -9.94 -2.63 -3.12
C ARG A 60 -10.36 -3.96 -3.71
N ALA A 61 -9.58 -5.01 -3.46
CA ALA A 61 -9.94 -6.36 -3.87
C ALA A 61 -10.86 -7.01 -2.81
N GLU A 62 -11.56 -8.06 -3.23
CA GLU A 62 -12.54 -8.77 -2.40
C GLU A 62 -11.97 -9.20 -1.05
N GLY A 63 -12.77 -9.08 0.02
CA GLY A 63 -12.37 -9.43 1.39
C GLY A 63 -11.52 -8.39 2.11
N GLY A 64 -11.24 -7.23 1.50
CA GLY A 64 -10.74 -6.04 2.18
C GLY A 64 -9.32 -6.12 2.74
N ARG A 65 -8.63 -7.23 2.54
CA ARG A 65 -7.23 -7.47 2.94
C ARG A 65 -6.25 -7.35 1.78
N ARG A 66 -6.76 -7.12 0.57
CA ARG A 66 -5.97 -6.95 -0.65
C ARG A 66 -6.34 -5.66 -1.35
N PHE A 67 -5.36 -4.99 -1.91
CA PHE A 67 -5.50 -3.83 -2.78
C PHE A 67 -4.73 -4.08 -4.06
N MET A 68 -5.33 -3.73 -5.19
CA MET A 68 -4.72 -3.91 -6.51
C MET A 68 -4.67 -2.56 -7.20
N CYS A 69 -3.47 -2.10 -7.56
CA CYS A 69 -3.26 -0.89 -8.33
C CYS A 69 -2.67 -1.22 -9.68
N ASN A 70 -3.31 -0.76 -10.74
CA ASN A 70 -2.79 -0.85 -12.08
C ASN A 70 -1.97 0.41 -12.37
N ASP A 71 -0.70 0.22 -12.75
CA ASP A 71 0.12 1.29 -13.31
C ASP A 71 -0.23 1.51 -14.79
N ARG A 72 -0.62 2.73 -15.15
CA ARG A 72 -0.86 3.11 -16.55
C ARG A 72 0.45 3.29 -17.34
N HIS A 73 1.59 3.25 -16.67
CA HIS A 73 2.94 3.36 -17.25
C HIS A 73 3.09 4.58 -18.17
N SER A 74 2.39 5.67 -17.83
CA SER A 74 2.39 6.88 -18.65
C SER A 74 3.61 7.75 -18.37
N GLU A 75 4.18 7.67 -17.17
CA GLU A 75 5.24 8.56 -16.71
C GLU A 75 6.18 7.84 -15.73
N PRO A 76 7.51 7.84 -15.99
CA PRO A 76 8.49 7.42 -15.00
C PRO A 76 8.60 8.47 -13.90
N GLY A 77 8.89 8.03 -12.67
CA GLY A 77 9.05 8.92 -11.53
C GLY A 77 8.83 8.22 -10.20
N THR A 78 9.07 8.98 -9.13
CA THR A 78 8.89 8.50 -7.76
C THR A 78 7.58 9.03 -7.20
N TYR A 79 6.67 8.13 -6.85
CA TYR A 79 5.30 8.42 -6.44
C TYR A 79 5.08 8.03 -4.98
N LYS A 80 4.72 9.03 -4.15
CA LYS A 80 4.28 8.80 -2.78
C LYS A 80 2.90 8.14 -2.79
N TYR A 81 2.64 7.24 -1.86
CA TYR A 81 1.29 6.76 -1.57
C TYR A 81 1.07 6.61 -0.08
N THR A 82 -0.19 6.56 0.34
CA THR A 82 -0.56 6.38 1.74
C THR A 82 -1.18 5.01 1.93
N ILE A 83 -0.76 4.32 2.99
CA ILE A 83 -1.36 3.08 3.49
C ILE A 83 -2.24 3.42 4.70
N THR A 84 -3.52 3.06 4.62
CA THR A 84 -4.48 3.22 5.73
C THR A 84 -5.22 1.92 6.00
N VAL A 85 -5.14 1.44 7.25
CA VAL A 85 -5.80 0.21 7.70
C VAL A 85 -6.76 0.48 8.85
N MET A 86 -7.71 -0.42 9.05
CA MET A 86 -8.58 -0.50 10.23
C MET A 86 -8.31 -1.80 10.97
N GLY A 87 -8.26 -1.73 12.29
CA GLY A 87 -8.04 -2.86 13.17
C GLY A 87 -7.74 -2.38 14.59
N PHE A 88 -7.41 -3.31 15.48
CA PHE A 88 -7.02 -3.02 16.85
C PHE A 88 -5.72 -3.77 17.20
N PRO A 89 -4.75 -3.13 17.88
CA PRO A 89 -4.71 -1.71 18.26
C PRO A 89 -4.74 -0.72 17.09
N PHE A 90 -5.14 0.54 17.35
CA PHE A 90 -5.15 1.57 16.32
C PHE A 90 -3.72 1.84 15.82
N VAL A 91 -3.58 2.06 14.51
CA VAL A 91 -2.32 2.40 13.87
C VAL A 91 -2.48 3.65 13.02
N LEU A 92 -1.46 4.50 13.03
CA LEU A 92 -1.41 5.67 12.16
C LEU A 92 -1.17 5.26 10.70
N PRO A 93 -1.71 6.02 9.73
CA PRO A 93 -1.34 5.85 8.33
C PRO A 93 0.18 5.94 8.14
N LYS A 94 0.69 5.25 7.13
CA LYS A 94 2.10 5.29 6.73
C LYS A 94 2.21 5.69 5.28
N ASP A 95 3.26 6.42 4.95
CA ASP A 95 3.52 6.91 3.60
C ASP A 95 4.81 6.35 2.99
N PRO A 96 4.73 5.25 2.21
CA PRO A 96 5.85 4.74 1.43
C PRO A 96 5.88 5.32 0.00
N TRP A 97 6.77 4.77 -0.83
CA TRP A 97 7.01 5.24 -2.19
C TRP A 97 7.00 4.11 -3.22
N VAL A 98 6.65 4.44 -4.45
CA VAL A 98 6.86 3.62 -5.65
C VAL A 98 7.80 4.38 -6.56
N ASP A 99 8.89 3.75 -6.96
CA ASP A 99 9.82 4.25 -7.95
C ASP A 99 9.53 3.55 -9.29
N ASN A 100 8.91 4.28 -10.20
CA ASN A 100 8.51 3.80 -11.52
C ASN A 100 9.57 4.16 -12.55
N GLN A 101 10.28 3.16 -13.08
CA GLN A 101 11.42 3.36 -13.98
C GLN A 101 11.05 3.35 -15.45
#